data_AF-A0A2E3BZU9-F1
#
_entry.id   AF-A0A2E3BZU9-F1
#
_cell.length_a   1.000
_cell.length_b   1.000
_cell.length_c   1.000
_cell.angle_alpha   90.00
_cell.angle_beta   90.00
_cell.angle_gamma   90.00
#
_symmetry.space_group_name_H-M   'P 1'
#
loop_
_entity.id
_entity.type
_entity.pdbx_description
1 polymer ?
#
loop_
_entity_poly.entity_id
_entity_poly.type
_entity_poly.pdbx_seq_one_letter_code
_entity_poly.pdbx_strand_id
1 'polypeptide(L)'
;MDLNYNSDSDSDSCINDSYNNFYFLFKDKNLSEYEEIDIDELKLSDLWEKNFFDFYETNYSYNEIKKKFNKLVTNDFNNYIFNDNLLTNSILFELQILENECLKRKMIPTENIIEFCISIGKLEKYKLLKSFGTQLTDDKIIKCLVEDNFIIGCLDKMKYNTIINLDKVKDIINYFSEIIIKKNATIDVYKYLSNLYFDFTLNNKYFNRKYYIKNLLIIFENANLKFDKKLLLETLNTKDHFDIKKYNIEIDDEILDKCHENNYYPFGKKLTDNFIMKSLKNQNKKLITEISKEIKFEKKHLRVALESKILTSINIILKTYKPDISDFEFYFDYQLNSCNRPKKTDFKILRKLYDATK
;
A
#
# COMPACT_ATOMS: atom_id res chain seq x y z
N MET A 1 -35.06 -17.19 39.29
CA MET A 1 -34.13 -16.13 39.73
C MET A 1 -33.97 -15.21 38.55
N ASP A 2 -34.89 -14.25 38.47
CA ASP A 2 -34.89 -13.17 37.50
C ASP A 2 -33.91 -12.10 37.97
N LEU A 3 -33.06 -11.63 37.06
CA LEU A 3 -32.26 -10.43 37.31
C LEU A 3 -32.57 -9.41 36.21
N ASN A 4 -33.55 -8.58 36.54
CA ASN A 4 -33.69 -7.21 36.07
C ASN A 4 -32.47 -6.40 36.53
N TYR A 5 -31.87 -5.66 35.61
CA TYR A 5 -31.10 -4.47 35.96
C TYR A 5 -31.38 -3.39 34.91
N ASN A 6 -32.29 -2.49 35.27
CA ASN A 6 -32.29 -1.12 34.80
C ASN A 6 -31.51 -0.29 35.83
N SER A 7 -30.60 0.55 35.36
CA SER A 7 -30.28 1.80 36.04
C SER A 7 -29.75 2.78 35.01
N ASP A 8 -30.64 3.66 34.59
CA ASP A 8 -30.32 4.96 34.01
C ASP A 8 -29.48 5.76 35.00
N SER A 9 -28.45 6.44 34.50
CA SER A 9 -27.94 7.66 35.12
C SER A 9 -27.42 8.58 34.03
N ASP A 10 -28.31 9.48 33.61
CA ASP A 10 -27.96 10.72 32.95
C ASP A 10 -27.04 11.56 33.84
N SER A 11 -25.98 12.10 33.25
CA SER A 11 -25.42 13.37 33.70
C SER A 11 -24.86 14.13 32.50
N ASP A 12 -25.59 15.17 32.12
CA ASP A 12 -25.21 16.21 31.19
C ASP A 12 -23.90 16.90 31.64
N SER A 13 -23.03 17.18 30.67
CA SER A 13 -22.35 18.49 30.64
C SER A 13 -21.94 18.89 29.22
N CYS A 14 -22.69 19.87 28.77
CA CYS A 14 -22.55 20.82 27.67
C CYS A 14 -21.14 21.23 27.16
N ILE A 15 -21.10 21.40 25.83
CA ILE A 15 -20.41 22.45 25.04
C ILE A 15 -18.90 22.25 24.74
N ASN A 16 -18.58 21.89 23.49
CA ASN A 16 -18.15 22.91 22.50
C ASN A 16 -18.13 22.38 21.06
N ASP A 17 -18.65 23.23 20.17
CA ASP A 17 -18.80 23.10 18.74
C ASP A 17 -17.48 22.97 17.95
N SER A 18 -17.64 22.55 16.69
CA SER A 18 -16.70 22.59 15.55
C SER A 18 -15.94 21.30 15.19
N TYR A 19 -16.66 20.32 14.64
CA TYR A 19 -16.11 19.42 13.61
C TYR A 19 -17.15 19.22 12.49
N ASN A 20 -17.35 20.26 11.68
CA ASN A 20 -17.80 20.07 10.30
C ASN A 20 -16.57 19.77 9.46
N ASN A 21 -16.48 18.54 8.93
CA ASN A 21 -16.37 18.28 7.49
C ASN A 21 -15.89 16.84 7.19
N PHE A 22 -16.79 16.12 6.51
CA PHE A 22 -16.59 14.92 5.68
C PHE A 22 -16.08 13.63 6.34
N TYR A 23 -17.00 12.98 7.08
CA TYR A 23 -17.05 11.52 7.13
C TYR A 23 -17.72 10.99 5.86
N PHE A 24 -17.00 10.24 5.01
CA PHE A 24 -17.65 9.20 4.20
C PHE A 24 -17.37 7.85 4.85
N LEU A 25 -18.31 7.47 5.73
CA LEU A 25 -18.47 6.11 6.24
C LEU A 25 -18.97 5.22 5.10
N PHE A 26 -18.10 4.38 4.54
CA PHE A 26 -18.56 3.08 4.04
C PHE A 26 -18.80 2.18 5.25
N LYS A 27 -19.94 2.37 5.91
CA LYS A 27 -20.38 1.49 6.99
C LYS A 27 -21.87 1.23 6.83
N ASP A 28 -22.18 -0.01 6.48
CA ASP A 28 -23.46 -0.68 6.65
C ASP A 28 -24.70 0.09 6.16
N LYS A 29 -24.86 0.22 4.84
CA LYS A 29 -26.21 0.20 4.26
C LYS A 29 -26.51 -1.22 3.81
N ASN A 30 -27.55 -1.82 4.40
CA ASN A 30 -28.16 -3.05 3.94
C ASN A 30 -28.32 -2.98 2.41
N LEU A 31 -27.69 -3.93 1.71
CA LEU A 31 -27.65 -4.09 0.24
C LEU A 31 -29.03 -4.41 -0.40
N SER A 32 -30.15 -4.08 0.24
CA SER A 32 -31.48 -4.60 -0.12
C SER A 32 -32.43 -3.59 -0.77
N GLU A 33 -32.06 -2.33 -0.93
CA GLU A 33 -32.92 -1.33 -1.59
C GLU A 33 -32.08 -0.48 -2.55
N TYR A 34 -31.79 -1.04 -3.73
CA TYR A 34 -31.39 -0.25 -4.89
C TYR A 34 -32.61 -0.10 -5.78
N GLU A 35 -33.02 1.13 -6.09
CA GLU A 35 -33.91 1.37 -7.21
C GLU A 35 -33.17 0.96 -8.49
N GLU A 36 -33.71 -0.04 -9.18
CA GLU A 36 -33.24 -0.48 -10.47
C GLU A 36 -33.64 0.58 -11.50
N ILE A 37 -32.82 1.62 -11.64
CA ILE A 37 -33.02 2.67 -12.65
C ILE A 37 -32.75 2.04 -14.01
N ASP A 38 -33.75 1.94 -14.90
CA ASP A 38 -33.54 1.54 -16.28
C ASP A 38 -32.64 2.56 -17.00
N ILE A 39 -31.50 2.11 -17.51
CA ILE A 39 -30.53 2.97 -18.17
C ILE A 39 -31.12 3.62 -19.43
N ASP A 40 -32.12 2.99 -20.07
CA ASP A 40 -32.82 3.52 -21.25
C ASP A 40 -33.82 4.64 -20.88
N GLU A 41 -34.18 4.77 -19.61
CA GLU A 41 -35.04 5.85 -19.09
C GLU A 41 -34.26 7.04 -18.51
N LEU A 42 -32.93 6.91 -18.33
CA LEU A 42 -32.07 8.00 -17.86
C LEU A 42 -32.17 9.22 -18.78
N LYS A 43 -32.80 10.28 -18.28
CA LYS A 43 -32.87 11.55 -18.99
C LYS A 43 -31.51 12.24 -18.92
N LEU A 44 -31.19 12.99 -19.97
CA LEU A 44 -30.00 13.82 -20.03
C LEU A 44 -29.86 14.67 -18.76
N SER A 45 -30.93 15.38 -18.36
CA SER A 45 -30.99 16.22 -17.15
C SER A 45 -30.40 15.54 -15.91
N ASP A 46 -30.72 14.27 -15.73
CA ASP A 46 -30.39 13.50 -14.52
C ASP A 46 -28.91 13.10 -14.50
N LEU A 47 -28.27 13.02 -15.67
CA LEU A 47 -26.83 12.79 -15.85
C LEU A 47 -25.98 14.07 -15.68
N TRP A 48 -26.60 15.25 -15.79
CA TRP A 48 -25.89 16.54 -15.79
C TRP A 48 -25.87 17.24 -14.43
N GLU A 49 -26.95 17.11 -13.66
CA GLU A 49 -27.06 17.68 -12.32
C GLU A 49 -26.35 16.84 -11.27
N LYS A 50 -26.22 15.54 -11.52
CA LYS A 50 -25.59 14.57 -10.63
C LYS A 50 -24.12 14.38 -10.98
N ASN A 51 -23.28 14.29 -9.95
CA ASN A 51 -21.87 13.93 -10.12
C ASN A 51 -21.77 12.48 -10.61
N PHE A 52 -20.69 12.13 -11.33
CA PHE A 52 -20.41 10.72 -11.68
C PHE A 52 -20.50 9.78 -10.45
N PHE A 53 -20.15 10.28 -9.27
CA PHE A 53 -20.26 9.54 -8.01
C PHE A 53 -21.70 9.14 -7.66
N ASP A 54 -22.71 9.91 -8.08
CA ASP A 54 -24.12 9.56 -7.88
C ASP A 54 -24.56 8.46 -8.85
N PHE A 55 -23.86 8.27 -9.98
CA PHE A 55 -24.04 7.13 -10.89
C PHE A 55 -23.31 5.87 -10.40
N TYR A 56 -22.39 6.00 -9.46
CA TYR A 56 -21.64 4.90 -8.86
C TYR A 56 -22.54 3.93 -8.09
N GLU A 57 -23.71 4.40 -7.64
CA GLU A 57 -24.73 3.59 -6.95
C GLU A 57 -25.59 2.75 -7.93
N THR A 58 -25.38 2.87 -9.24
CA THR A 58 -26.12 2.10 -10.26
C THR A 58 -25.36 0.84 -10.70
N ASN A 59 -26.08 -0.23 -11.06
CA ASN A 59 -25.51 -1.53 -11.46
C ASN A 59 -24.81 -1.55 -12.84
N TYR A 60 -24.61 -0.40 -13.48
CA TYR A 60 -24.12 -0.32 -14.85
C TYR A 60 -22.61 -0.37 -14.97
N SER A 61 -22.10 -0.92 -16.08
CA SER A 61 -20.67 -0.91 -16.36
C SER A 61 -20.23 0.42 -16.98
N TYR A 62 -18.97 0.79 -16.75
CA TYR A 62 -18.35 2.00 -17.32
C TYR A 62 -18.57 2.14 -18.83
N ASN A 63 -18.49 1.03 -19.58
CA ASN A 63 -18.64 1.05 -21.03
C ASN A 63 -20.09 1.26 -21.48
N GLU A 64 -21.07 0.81 -20.72
CA GLU A 64 -22.48 1.06 -21.00
C GLU A 64 -22.79 2.54 -20.79
N ILE A 65 -22.32 3.12 -19.67
CA ILE A 65 -22.44 4.54 -19.38
C ILE A 65 -21.74 5.37 -20.47
N LYS A 66 -20.48 5.05 -20.80
CA LYS A 66 -19.71 5.74 -21.86
C LYS A 66 -20.39 5.66 -23.23
N LYS A 67 -20.94 4.52 -23.63
CA LYS A 67 -21.65 4.37 -24.90
C LYS A 67 -22.90 5.25 -24.96
N LYS A 68 -23.69 5.27 -23.89
CA LYS A 68 -24.88 6.13 -23.82
C LYS A 68 -24.53 7.59 -23.85
N PHE A 69 -23.55 7.99 -23.05
CA PHE A 69 -23.08 9.37 -23.05
C PHE A 69 -22.63 9.82 -24.44
N ASN A 70 -21.86 9.00 -25.17
CA ASN A 70 -21.49 9.28 -26.56
C ASN A 70 -22.69 9.45 -27.49
N LYS A 71 -23.71 8.58 -27.38
CA LYS A 71 -24.93 8.66 -28.21
C LYS A 71 -25.75 9.92 -27.91
N LEU A 72 -25.81 10.33 -26.64
CA LEU A 72 -26.54 11.52 -26.22
C LEU A 72 -25.86 12.80 -26.71
N VAL A 73 -24.52 12.86 -26.59
CA VAL A 73 -23.68 13.99 -27.03
C VAL A 73 -23.83 14.30 -28.52
N THR A 74 -23.94 13.28 -29.37
CA THR A 74 -24.04 13.48 -30.83
C THR A 74 -25.38 14.05 -31.28
N ASN A 75 -26.43 13.94 -30.47
CA ASN A 75 -27.79 14.29 -30.90
C ASN A 75 -28.23 15.70 -30.51
N ASP A 76 -27.60 16.34 -29.51
CA ASP A 76 -28.13 17.59 -28.92
C ASP A 76 -27.04 18.63 -28.58
N PHE A 77 -25.94 18.61 -29.34
CA PHE A 77 -24.71 19.36 -29.04
C PHE A 77 -24.87 20.86 -28.81
N ASN A 78 -25.83 21.48 -29.50
CA ASN A 78 -26.02 22.93 -29.48
C ASN A 78 -26.80 23.43 -28.25
N ASN A 79 -27.46 22.54 -27.51
CA ASN A 79 -28.31 22.88 -26.37
C ASN A 79 -27.61 22.75 -25.01
N TYR A 80 -26.32 22.41 -24.98
CA TYR A 80 -25.60 22.18 -23.74
C TYR A 80 -25.19 23.46 -23.00
N ILE A 81 -25.44 23.46 -21.69
CA ILE A 81 -24.83 24.40 -20.74
C ILE A 81 -23.47 23.82 -20.35
N PHE A 82 -22.41 24.51 -20.75
CA PHE A 82 -21.03 24.09 -20.47
C PHE A 82 -20.67 24.48 -19.04
N ASN A 83 -20.59 23.49 -18.16
CA ASN A 83 -20.32 23.65 -16.73
C ASN A 83 -19.28 22.61 -16.23
N ASP A 84 -18.91 22.72 -14.96
CA ASP A 84 -17.88 21.87 -14.35
C ASP A 84 -18.19 20.38 -14.39
N ASN A 85 -19.46 20.01 -14.17
CA ASN A 85 -19.90 18.62 -14.20
C ASN A 85 -19.73 18.02 -15.61
N LEU A 86 -20.11 18.78 -16.64
CA LEU A 86 -19.96 18.36 -18.04
C LEU A 86 -18.48 18.15 -18.39
N LEU A 87 -17.61 19.09 -18.01
CA LEU A 87 -16.19 18.97 -18.25
C LEU A 87 -15.57 17.78 -17.48
N THR A 88 -15.93 17.61 -16.20
CA THR A 88 -15.48 16.49 -15.36
C THR A 88 -15.87 15.14 -15.96
N ASN A 89 -17.16 14.98 -16.32
CA ASN A 89 -17.66 13.77 -16.96
C ASN A 89 -17.00 13.53 -18.32
N SER A 90 -16.76 14.59 -19.10
CA SER A 90 -16.08 14.47 -20.40
C SER A 90 -14.65 13.95 -20.25
N ILE A 91 -13.88 14.44 -19.27
CA ILE A 91 -12.52 13.98 -18.97
C ILE A 91 -12.53 12.53 -18.48
N LEU A 92 -13.48 12.20 -17.60
CA LEU A 92 -13.60 10.87 -17.04
C LEU A 92 -13.89 9.82 -18.12
N PHE A 93 -14.84 10.12 -19.01
CA PHE A 93 -15.26 9.21 -20.09
C PHE A 93 -14.42 9.33 -21.36
N GLU A 94 -13.42 10.22 -21.39
CA GLU A 94 -12.53 10.50 -22.52
C GLU A 94 -13.30 10.97 -23.78
N LEU A 95 -14.20 11.93 -23.59
CA LEU A 95 -15.09 12.47 -24.61
C LEU A 95 -14.46 13.72 -25.23
N GLN A 96 -13.43 13.49 -26.05
CA GLN A 96 -12.58 14.55 -26.60
C GLN A 96 -13.36 15.66 -27.35
N ILE A 97 -14.48 15.34 -28.00
CA ILE A 97 -15.33 16.32 -28.70
C ILE A 97 -15.93 17.32 -27.69
N LEU A 98 -16.50 16.83 -26.59
CA LEU A 98 -17.05 17.70 -25.54
C LEU A 98 -15.96 18.50 -24.84
N GLU A 99 -14.85 17.85 -24.50
CA GLU A 99 -13.71 18.52 -23.87
C GLU A 99 -13.25 19.71 -24.73
N ASN A 100 -13.03 19.48 -26.03
CA ASN A 100 -12.57 20.52 -26.95
C ASN A 100 -13.54 21.70 -27.03
N GLU A 101 -14.85 21.45 -26.98
CA GLU A 101 -15.86 22.51 -27.05
C GLU A 101 -16.03 23.24 -25.72
N CYS A 102 -15.88 22.58 -24.57
CA CYS A 102 -15.74 23.25 -23.26
C CYS A 102 -14.57 24.25 -23.29
N LEU A 103 -13.42 23.80 -23.79
CA LEU A 103 -12.20 24.61 -23.87
C LEU A 103 -12.32 25.74 -24.89
N LYS A 104 -12.91 25.49 -26.07
CA LYS A 104 -13.16 26.51 -27.11
C LYS A 104 -14.06 27.63 -26.60
N ARG A 105 -15.02 27.30 -25.73
CA ARG A 105 -15.90 28.27 -25.07
C ARG A 105 -15.22 29.02 -23.91
N LYS A 106 -13.91 28.80 -23.70
CA LYS A 106 -13.11 29.42 -22.64
C LYS A 106 -13.69 29.20 -21.25
N MET A 107 -14.28 28.02 -21.03
CA MET A 107 -14.72 27.63 -19.70
C MET A 107 -13.52 27.66 -18.75
N ILE A 108 -13.65 28.39 -17.64
CA ILE A 108 -12.61 28.45 -16.61
C ILE A 108 -12.83 27.25 -15.69
N PRO A 109 -11.92 26.26 -15.66
CA PRO A 109 -12.08 25.11 -14.79
C PRO A 109 -11.98 25.55 -13.33
N THR A 110 -12.87 25.05 -12.48
CA THR A 110 -12.71 25.25 -11.03
C THR A 110 -11.60 24.39 -10.46
N GLU A 111 -11.20 24.71 -9.22
CA GLU A 111 -10.20 23.93 -8.48
C GLU A 111 -10.61 22.46 -8.39
N ASN A 112 -11.90 22.16 -8.15
CA ASN A 112 -12.41 20.79 -8.07
C ASN A 112 -12.08 19.94 -9.30
N ILE A 113 -12.15 20.50 -10.52
CA ILE A 113 -11.81 19.77 -11.76
C ILE A 113 -10.31 19.52 -11.83
N ILE A 114 -9.50 20.47 -11.37
CA ILE A 114 -8.04 20.34 -11.35
C ILE A 114 -7.62 19.28 -10.34
N GLU A 115 -8.21 19.30 -9.14
CA GLU A 115 -8.06 18.27 -8.10
C GLU A 115 -8.43 16.90 -8.66
N PHE A 116 -9.60 16.79 -9.32
CA PHE A 116 -10.05 15.57 -9.97
C PHE A 116 -9.04 15.02 -10.99
N CYS A 117 -8.44 15.87 -11.83
CA CYS A 117 -7.43 15.46 -12.81
C CYS A 117 -6.18 14.85 -12.15
N ILE A 118 -5.76 15.37 -10.99
CA ILE A 118 -4.68 14.80 -10.18
C ILE A 118 -5.10 13.42 -9.68
N SER A 119 -6.28 13.31 -9.07
CA SER A 119 -6.80 12.07 -8.47
C SER A 119 -6.92 10.91 -9.48
N ILE A 120 -7.28 11.18 -10.75
CA ILE A 120 -7.37 10.15 -11.80
C ILE A 120 -6.07 9.93 -12.60
N GLY A 121 -5.00 10.64 -12.24
CA GLY A 121 -3.69 10.56 -12.89
C GLY A 121 -3.69 11.07 -14.34
N LYS A 122 -4.53 12.04 -14.69
CA LYS A 122 -4.56 12.69 -16.03
C LYS A 122 -3.69 13.95 -16.03
N LEU A 123 -2.38 13.77 -15.84
CA LEU A 123 -1.42 14.88 -15.67
C LEU A 123 -1.44 15.90 -16.82
N GLU A 124 -1.53 15.45 -18.08
CA GLU A 124 -1.58 16.37 -19.22
C GLU A 124 -2.86 17.22 -19.24
N LYS A 125 -3.98 16.66 -18.77
CA LYS A 125 -5.22 17.42 -18.60
C LYS A 125 -5.10 18.41 -17.45
N TYR A 126 -4.50 18.02 -16.32
CA TYR A 126 -4.15 18.96 -15.24
C TYR A 126 -3.32 20.14 -15.76
N LYS A 127 -2.24 19.88 -16.53
CA LYS A 127 -1.37 20.93 -17.09
C LYS A 127 -2.15 21.87 -18.01
N LEU A 128 -3.00 21.30 -18.86
CA LEU A 128 -3.86 22.05 -19.77
C LEU A 128 -4.85 22.94 -19.00
N LEU A 129 -5.60 22.38 -18.05
CA LEU A 129 -6.60 23.11 -17.28
C LEU A 129 -5.96 24.22 -16.43
N LYS A 130 -4.80 23.96 -15.83
CA LYS A 130 -4.00 24.97 -15.10
C LYS A 130 -3.64 26.17 -15.98
N SER A 131 -3.42 25.96 -17.28
CA SER A 131 -3.07 27.05 -18.21
C SER A 131 -4.20 28.07 -18.40
N PHE A 132 -5.44 27.74 -18.03
CA PHE A 132 -6.59 28.67 -18.06
C PHE A 132 -6.66 29.59 -16.84
N GLY A 133 -5.68 29.53 -15.93
CA GLY A 133 -5.51 30.50 -14.85
C GLY A 133 -5.90 30.01 -13.46
N THR A 134 -6.53 28.84 -13.35
CA THR A 134 -6.86 28.25 -12.06
C THR A 134 -5.63 27.53 -11.49
N GLN A 135 -5.21 27.92 -10.29
CA GLN A 135 -4.05 27.36 -9.61
C GLN A 135 -4.46 26.74 -8.28
N LEU A 136 -3.99 25.51 -8.02
CA LEU A 136 -4.10 24.90 -6.70
C LEU A 136 -2.95 25.38 -5.82
N THR A 137 -3.23 25.55 -4.53
CA THR A 137 -2.19 25.75 -3.53
C THR A 137 -1.41 24.44 -3.34
N ASP A 138 -0.17 24.54 -2.86
CA ASP A 138 0.63 23.37 -2.53
C ASP A 138 -0.10 22.44 -1.52
N ASP A 139 -0.82 23.02 -0.55
CA ASP A 139 -1.59 22.24 0.45
C ASP A 139 -2.74 21.46 -0.20
N LYS A 140 -3.45 22.06 -1.16
CA LYS A 140 -4.49 21.34 -1.93
C LYS A 140 -3.88 20.23 -2.77
N ILE A 141 -2.73 20.46 -3.38
CA ILE A 141 -2.02 19.42 -4.15
C ILE A 141 -1.64 18.26 -3.22
N ILE A 142 -1.08 18.52 -2.04
CA ILE A 142 -0.77 17.46 -1.08
C ILE A 142 -2.04 16.73 -0.65
N LYS A 143 -3.12 17.46 -0.35
CA LYS A 143 -4.42 16.87 -0.02
C LYS A 143 -4.89 15.88 -1.10
N CYS A 144 -4.81 16.26 -2.37
CA CYS A 144 -5.17 15.37 -3.48
C CYS A 144 -4.29 14.12 -3.58
N LEU A 145 -3.05 14.16 -3.08
CA LEU A 145 -2.12 13.03 -3.10
C LEU A 145 -2.24 12.11 -1.87
N VAL A 146 -2.88 12.56 -0.79
CA VAL A 146 -2.91 11.86 0.52
C VAL A 146 -4.28 11.61 1.11
N GLU A 147 -5.32 12.33 0.67
CA GLU A 147 -6.68 12.28 1.22
C GLU A 147 -7.72 11.98 0.14
N ASP A 148 -7.72 12.74 -0.95
CA ASP A 148 -8.76 12.59 -1.98
C ASP A 148 -8.50 11.29 -2.75
N ASN A 149 -9.47 10.37 -2.69
CA ASN A 149 -9.49 9.08 -3.41
C ASN A 149 -8.68 9.15 -4.70
N PHE A 150 -7.41 8.78 -4.62
CA PHE A 150 -6.50 8.82 -5.75
C PHE A 150 -6.84 7.58 -6.58
N ILE A 151 -7.89 7.72 -7.38
CA ILE A 151 -8.40 6.73 -8.32
C ILE A 151 -7.45 6.74 -9.52
N ILE A 152 -6.18 6.39 -9.30
CA ILE A 152 -5.33 5.97 -10.40
C ILE A 152 -5.84 4.58 -10.80
N GLY A 153 -6.93 4.55 -11.57
CA GLY A 153 -7.55 3.34 -12.07
C GLY A 153 -7.39 3.24 -13.58
N CYS A 154 -7.15 2.04 -14.10
CA CYS A 154 -7.83 1.65 -15.34
C CYS A 154 -9.24 1.19 -14.95
N LEU A 155 -10.27 1.91 -15.39
CA LEU A 155 -11.65 1.46 -15.29
C LEU A 155 -11.85 0.33 -16.31
N ASP A 156 -11.64 -0.92 -15.91
CA ASP A 156 -11.85 -2.08 -16.79
C ASP A 156 -13.02 -3.00 -16.35
N LYS A 157 -13.53 -3.72 -17.35
CA LYS A 157 -14.90 -4.15 -17.66
C LYS A 157 -15.74 -4.99 -16.68
N MET A 158 -15.33 -5.31 -15.47
CA MET A 158 -16.15 -6.18 -14.62
C MET A 158 -16.03 -5.79 -13.16
N LYS A 159 -17.03 -5.04 -12.65
CA LYS A 159 -17.10 -4.47 -11.30
C LYS A 159 -15.85 -3.65 -10.94
N TYR A 160 -16.03 -2.33 -10.97
CA TYR A 160 -15.07 -1.25 -10.70
C TYR A 160 -13.95 -1.61 -9.71
N ASN A 161 -12.95 -2.30 -10.23
CA ASN A 161 -11.73 -2.62 -9.54
C ASN A 161 -10.74 -1.55 -10.00
N THR A 162 -10.45 -0.57 -9.16
CA THR A 162 -9.44 0.47 -9.42
C THR A 162 -8.06 -0.16 -9.57
N ILE A 163 -7.65 -0.48 -10.81
CA ILE A 163 -6.29 -1.00 -11.04
C ILE A 163 -5.31 0.17 -10.96
N ILE A 164 -4.45 0.16 -9.94
CA ILE A 164 -3.38 1.16 -9.80
C ILE A 164 -2.41 1.09 -10.98
N ASN A 165 -2.49 2.09 -11.86
CA ASN A 165 -1.58 2.28 -12.98
C ASN A 165 -0.29 2.96 -12.49
N LEU A 166 0.79 2.17 -12.37
CA LEU A 166 2.09 2.65 -11.86
C LEU A 166 2.74 3.71 -12.75
N ASP A 167 2.48 3.74 -14.06
CA ASP A 167 3.03 4.77 -14.94
C ASP A 167 2.38 6.13 -14.65
N LYS A 168 1.06 6.15 -14.43
CA LYS A 168 0.36 7.37 -13.99
C LYS A 168 0.84 7.84 -12.61
N VAL A 169 1.02 6.92 -11.65
CA VAL A 169 1.60 7.25 -10.33
C VAL A 169 2.97 7.90 -10.52
N LYS A 170 3.83 7.29 -11.35
CA LYS A 170 5.16 7.79 -11.65
C LYS A 170 5.13 9.22 -12.20
N ASP A 171 4.27 9.47 -13.17
CA ASP A 171 4.15 10.80 -13.79
C ASP A 171 3.71 11.86 -12.78
N ILE A 172 2.70 11.55 -11.97
CA ILE A 172 2.19 12.47 -10.94
C ILE A 172 3.24 12.75 -9.87
N ILE A 173 3.89 11.71 -9.34
CA ILE A 173 4.91 11.85 -8.28
C ILE A 173 6.13 12.62 -8.78
N ASN A 174 6.60 12.35 -10.00
CA ASN A 174 7.69 13.11 -10.60
C ASN A 174 7.32 14.59 -10.77
N TYR A 175 6.12 14.86 -11.27
CA TYR A 175 5.67 16.22 -11.53
C TYR A 175 5.49 17.06 -10.26
N PHE A 176 4.99 16.47 -9.17
CA PHE A 176 4.78 17.17 -7.90
C PHE A 176 5.91 16.99 -6.88
N SER A 177 7.05 16.42 -7.29
CA SER A 177 8.18 16.12 -6.41
C SER A 177 8.65 17.32 -5.59
N GLU A 178 8.80 18.49 -6.22
CA GLU A 178 9.20 19.74 -5.55
C GLU A 178 8.21 20.17 -4.46
N ILE A 179 6.91 20.01 -4.71
CA ILE A 179 5.85 20.35 -3.76
C ILE A 179 5.85 19.36 -2.59
N ILE A 180 6.00 18.06 -2.88
CA ILE A 180 6.12 17.00 -1.87
C ILE A 180 7.33 17.27 -0.95
N ILE A 181 8.47 17.65 -1.51
CA ILE A 181 9.67 18.01 -0.76
C ILE A 181 9.43 19.26 0.08
N LYS A 182 8.91 20.32 -0.53
CA LYS A 182 8.63 21.61 0.14
C LYS A 182 7.67 21.44 1.32
N LYS A 183 6.70 20.54 1.21
CA LYS A 183 5.70 20.24 2.25
C LYS A 183 6.09 19.11 3.19
N ASN A 184 7.27 18.49 3.00
CA ASN A 184 7.73 17.36 3.79
C ASN A 184 6.70 16.20 3.85
N ALA A 185 5.98 15.96 2.76
CA ALA A 185 4.84 15.04 2.69
C ALA A 185 5.19 13.66 2.11
N THR A 186 6.48 13.36 1.91
CA THR A 186 6.93 12.12 1.25
C THR A 186 6.36 10.86 1.90
N ILE A 187 6.40 10.78 3.23
CA ILE A 187 5.89 9.60 3.96
C ILE A 187 4.39 9.48 3.81
N ASP A 188 3.66 10.58 3.91
CA ASP A 188 2.20 10.58 3.89
C ASP A 188 1.67 10.13 2.51
N VAL A 189 2.25 10.68 1.44
CA VAL A 189 1.98 10.26 0.06
C VAL A 189 2.32 8.79 -0.14
N TYR A 190 3.47 8.34 0.35
CA TYR A 190 3.85 6.93 0.24
C TYR A 190 2.87 6.02 0.99
N LYS A 191 2.53 6.35 2.24
CA LYS A 191 1.62 5.57 3.08
C LYS A 191 0.27 5.43 2.42
N TYR A 192 -0.27 6.54 1.94
CA TYR A 192 -1.54 6.55 1.25
C TYR A 192 -1.54 5.65 0.01
N LEU A 193 -0.55 5.80 -0.89
CA LEU A 193 -0.42 4.95 -2.08
C LEU A 193 -0.21 3.47 -1.73
N SER A 194 0.57 3.19 -0.68
CA SER A 194 0.78 1.82 -0.21
C SER A 194 -0.48 1.18 0.37
N ASN A 195 -1.37 1.98 0.97
CA ASN A 195 -2.64 1.53 1.54
C ASN A 195 -3.72 1.30 0.48
N LEU A 196 -3.78 2.14 -0.57
CA LEU A 196 -4.71 1.93 -1.70
C LEU A 196 -4.59 0.52 -2.30
N TYR A 197 -3.39 -0.04 -2.27
CA TYR A 197 -3.14 -1.41 -2.71
C TYR A 197 -3.81 -2.47 -1.81
N PHE A 198 -3.80 -2.29 -0.49
CA PHE A 198 -4.37 -3.26 0.44
C PHE A 198 -5.86 -3.41 0.25
N ASP A 199 -6.58 -2.29 0.14
CA ASP A 199 -8.02 -2.25 -0.07
C ASP A 199 -8.41 -2.95 -1.38
N PHE A 200 -7.57 -2.83 -2.42
CA PHE A 200 -7.76 -3.53 -3.68
C PHE A 200 -7.57 -5.05 -3.58
N THR A 201 -6.54 -5.52 -2.87
CA THR A 201 -6.23 -6.96 -2.80
C THR A 201 -7.22 -7.80 -2.01
N LEU A 202 -7.95 -7.20 -1.06
CA LEU A 202 -9.06 -7.89 -0.40
C LEU A 202 -10.09 -8.40 -1.42
N ASN A 203 -10.21 -7.72 -2.56
CA ASN A 203 -11.13 -8.06 -3.65
C ASN A 203 -10.48 -8.82 -4.82
N ASN A 204 -9.15 -8.85 -4.95
CA ASN A 204 -8.45 -9.46 -6.08
C ASN A 204 -7.21 -10.28 -5.66
N LYS A 205 -7.35 -11.61 -5.67
CA LYS A 205 -6.31 -12.58 -5.28
C LYS A 205 -5.05 -12.59 -6.17
N TYR A 206 -5.06 -11.90 -7.31
CA TYR A 206 -4.02 -12.02 -8.34
C TYR A 206 -2.97 -10.91 -8.35
N PHE A 207 -3.12 -9.86 -7.54
CA PHE A 207 -2.13 -8.80 -7.49
C PHE A 207 -1.01 -9.11 -6.48
N ASN A 208 0.24 -8.92 -6.89
CA ASN A 208 1.42 -9.22 -6.05
C ASN A 208 1.87 -7.98 -5.25
N ARG A 209 1.63 -7.99 -3.93
CA ARG A 209 1.90 -6.84 -3.03
C ARG A 209 3.34 -6.40 -3.05
N LYS A 210 4.21 -7.40 -3.07
CA LYS A 210 5.64 -7.22 -3.09
C LYS A 210 6.07 -6.45 -4.34
N TYR A 211 5.52 -6.85 -5.49
CA TYR A 211 5.80 -6.17 -6.75
C TYR A 211 5.33 -4.71 -6.74
N TYR A 212 4.12 -4.44 -6.25
CA TYR A 212 3.58 -3.09 -6.20
C TYR A 212 4.43 -2.15 -5.31
N ILE A 213 4.69 -2.56 -4.06
CA ILE A 213 5.48 -1.76 -3.12
C ILE A 213 6.88 -1.48 -3.66
N LYS A 214 7.55 -2.50 -4.22
CA LYS A 214 8.86 -2.31 -4.83
C LYS A 214 8.85 -1.27 -5.95
N ASN A 215 7.82 -1.25 -6.79
CA ASN A 215 7.72 -0.25 -7.86
C ASN A 215 7.41 1.15 -7.33
N LEU A 216 6.59 1.29 -6.28
CA LEU A 216 6.40 2.58 -5.62
C LEU A 216 7.72 3.15 -5.11
N LEU A 217 8.58 2.31 -4.52
CA LEU A 217 9.90 2.75 -4.07
C LEU A 217 10.77 3.26 -5.21
N ILE A 218 10.82 2.53 -6.32
CA ILE A 218 11.56 2.95 -7.52
C ILE A 218 11.02 4.29 -8.05
N ILE A 219 9.70 4.52 -7.99
CA ILE A 219 9.10 5.80 -8.40
C ILE A 219 9.59 6.94 -7.51
N PHE A 220 9.55 6.76 -6.18
CA PHE A 220 9.97 7.78 -5.22
C PHE A 220 11.47 8.07 -5.32
N GLU A 221 12.29 7.04 -5.51
CA GLU A 221 13.72 7.17 -5.78
C GLU A 221 14.00 7.98 -7.06
N ASN A 222 13.32 7.66 -8.16
CA ASN A 222 13.47 8.38 -9.43
C ASN A 222 13.00 9.85 -9.34
N ALA A 223 12.02 10.12 -8.49
CA ALA A 223 11.52 11.47 -8.21
C ALA A 223 12.44 12.27 -7.26
N ASN A 224 13.59 11.70 -6.85
CA ASN A 224 14.50 12.28 -5.86
C ASN A 224 13.81 12.63 -4.52
N LEU A 225 12.73 11.92 -4.18
CA LEU A 225 12.06 12.11 -2.90
C LEU A 225 12.92 11.48 -1.81
N LYS A 226 13.25 12.29 -0.79
CA LYS A 226 14.15 11.87 0.29
C LYS A 226 13.60 10.62 0.97
N PHE A 227 14.39 9.55 0.92
CA PHE A 227 14.17 8.37 1.72
C PHE A 227 14.66 8.62 3.14
N ASP A 228 13.73 8.71 4.08
CA ASP A 228 14.08 8.86 5.49
C ASP A 228 13.86 7.56 6.28
N LYS A 229 14.27 7.58 7.54
CA LYS A 229 14.15 6.43 8.44
C LYS A 229 12.69 5.96 8.58
N LYS A 230 11.72 6.87 8.63
CA LYS A 230 10.31 6.51 8.80
C LYS A 230 9.80 5.74 7.57
N LEU A 231 10.09 6.24 6.37
CA LEU A 231 9.75 5.55 5.13
C LEU A 231 10.42 4.18 5.03
N LEU A 232 11.70 4.09 5.41
CA LEU A 232 12.43 2.83 5.49
C LEU A 232 11.73 1.82 6.42
N LEU A 233 11.37 2.21 7.63
CA LEU A 233 10.70 1.32 8.59
C LEU A 233 9.37 0.77 8.04
N GLU A 234 8.60 1.58 7.31
CA GLU A 234 7.37 1.13 6.65
C GLU A 234 7.64 0.10 5.54
N THR A 235 8.73 0.26 4.79
CA THR A 235 9.09 -0.67 3.70
C THR A 235 9.65 -2.00 4.18
N LEU A 236 10.25 -2.05 5.37
CA LEU A 236 10.75 -3.30 5.94
C LEU A 236 9.60 -4.31 6.20
N ASN A 237 8.37 -3.83 6.40
CA ASN A 237 7.18 -4.67 6.56
C ASN A 237 6.82 -5.49 5.31
N THR A 238 7.33 -5.14 4.12
CA THR A 238 6.90 -5.75 2.85
C THR A 238 7.84 -6.86 2.35
N LYS A 239 8.80 -7.27 3.19
CA LYS A 239 9.73 -8.40 2.94
C LYS A 239 10.52 -8.27 1.64
N ASP A 240 10.81 -7.05 1.22
CA ASP A 240 11.75 -6.78 0.14
C ASP A 240 13.12 -6.44 0.70
N HIS A 241 14.15 -7.04 0.09
CA HIS A 241 15.51 -6.75 0.49
C HIS A 241 15.92 -5.37 -0.04
N PHE A 242 16.15 -4.41 0.85
CA PHE A 242 16.48 -3.04 0.51
C PHE A 242 17.90 -2.69 0.98
N ASP A 243 18.80 -2.37 0.05
CA ASP A 243 20.18 -2.05 0.41
C ASP A 243 20.26 -0.69 1.09
N ILE A 244 20.24 -0.71 2.42
CA ILE A 244 20.23 0.48 3.28
C ILE A 244 21.42 1.42 3.02
N LYS A 245 22.54 0.90 2.51
CA LYS A 245 23.71 1.70 2.15
C LYS A 245 23.42 2.73 1.07
N LYS A 246 22.42 2.48 0.21
CA LYS A 246 22.06 3.41 -0.86
C LYS A 246 21.38 4.68 -0.34
N TYR A 247 20.89 4.68 0.90
CA TYR A 247 19.97 5.72 1.38
C TYR A 247 20.59 6.68 2.38
N ASN A 248 21.89 6.52 2.69
CA ASN A 248 22.61 7.36 3.65
C ASN A 248 21.85 7.53 4.99
N ILE A 249 21.14 6.48 5.41
CA ILE A 249 20.40 6.41 6.68
C ILE A 249 21.29 5.70 7.69
N GLU A 250 21.51 6.33 8.85
CA GLU A 250 22.19 5.68 9.97
C GLU A 250 21.32 4.53 10.52
N ILE A 251 21.94 3.37 10.72
CA ILE A 251 21.24 2.17 11.20
C ILE A 251 21.29 2.14 12.73
N ASP A 252 20.16 2.40 13.36
CA ASP A 252 19.99 2.27 14.80
C ASP A 252 19.22 1.00 15.20
N ASP A 253 19.00 0.84 16.51
CA ASP A 253 18.38 -0.37 17.08
C ASP A 253 16.93 -0.56 16.61
N GLU A 254 16.19 0.52 16.35
CA GLU A 254 14.81 0.44 15.86
C GLU A 254 14.74 -0.21 14.47
N ILE A 255 15.62 0.21 13.55
CA ILE A 255 15.72 -0.40 12.23
C ILE A 255 16.07 -1.89 12.36
N LEU A 256 16.99 -2.24 13.27
CA LEU A 256 17.44 -3.62 13.45
C LEU A 256 16.35 -4.52 14.01
N ASP A 257 15.61 -4.06 15.00
CA ASP A 257 14.48 -4.80 15.54
C ASP A 257 13.39 -4.98 14.48
N LYS A 258 13.10 -3.95 13.67
CA LYS A 258 12.15 -4.05 12.55
C LYS A 258 12.60 -5.02 11.45
N CYS A 259 13.90 -5.03 11.15
CA CYS A 259 14.51 -5.99 10.24
C CYS A 259 14.39 -7.42 10.80
N HIS A 260 14.59 -7.60 12.10
CA HIS A 260 14.47 -8.91 12.75
C HIS A 260 13.02 -9.43 12.74
N GLU A 261 12.05 -8.60 13.10
CA GLU A 261 10.61 -8.92 13.01
C GLU A 261 10.22 -9.42 11.62
N ASN A 262 10.75 -8.77 10.59
CA ASN A 262 10.47 -9.08 9.20
C ASN A 262 11.42 -10.13 8.61
N ASN A 263 12.28 -10.73 9.44
CA ASN A 263 13.24 -11.77 9.07
C ASN A 263 14.14 -11.30 7.92
N TYR A 264 14.80 -10.17 8.08
CA TYR A 264 15.60 -9.45 7.08
C TYR A 264 16.99 -9.02 7.63
N TYR A 265 17.98 -8.80 6.75
CA TYR A 265 19.32 -8.32 7.08
C TYR A 265 19.61 -6.97 6.41
N PRO A 266 19.87 -5.88 7.16
CA PRO A 266 20.40 -4.66 6.57
C PRO A 266 21.90 -4.83 6.28
N PHE A 267 22.31 -4.70 5.02
CA PHE A 267 23.70 -4.91 4.60
C PHE A 267 24.69 -3.93 5.26
N GLY A 268 25.83 -4.46 5.73
CA GLY A 268 27.01 -3.67 6.13
C GLY A 268 27.03 -3.13 7.54
N LYS A 269 26.20 -3.65 8.44
CA LYS A 269 26.25 -3.31 9.87
C LYS A 269 27.03 -4.38 10.62
N LYS A 270 27.92 -3.97 11.54
CA LYS A 270 28.61 -4.92 12.42
C LYS A 270 27.59 -5.68 13.26
N LEU A 271 27.50 -6.99 13.06
CA LEU A 271 26.55 -7.85 13.75
C LEU A 271 26.82 -7.87 15.26
N THR A 272 25.77 -7.63 16.04
CA THR A 272 25.81 -7.86 17.49
C THR A 272 25.43 -9.31 17.79
N ASP A 273 25.99 -9.87 18.86
CA ASP A 273 25.65 -11.23 19.32
C ASP A 273 24.14 -11.40 19.52
N ASN A 274 23.45 -10.39 20.06
CA ASN A 274 22.00 -10.44 20.24
C ASN A 274 21.25 -10.58 18.90
N PHE A 275 21.63 -9.79 17.88
CA PHE A 275 21.01 -9.87 16.56
C PHE A 275 21.26 -11.24 15.90
N ILE A 276 22.47 -11.77 16.02
CA ILE A 276 22.82 -13.11 15.52
C ILE A 276 21.94 -14.17 16.19
N MET A 277 21.90 -14.19 17.52
CA MET A 277 21.13 -15.18 18.28
C MET A 277 19.63 -15.11 17.95
N LYS A 278 19.07 -13.89 17.89
CA LYS A 278 17.69 -13.65 17.44
C LYS A 278 17.45 -14.16 16.00
N SER A 279 18.40 -13.95 15.09
CA SER A 279 18.29 -14.35 13.68
C SER A 279 18.33 -15.87 13.47
N LEU A 280 19.15 -16.58 14.25
CA LEU A 280 19.31 -18.05 14.14
C LEU A 280 18.03 -18.83 14.46
N LYS A 281 17.08 -18.20 15.19
CA LYS A 281 15.76 -18.77 15.53
C LYS A 281 14.76 -18.75 14.36
N ASN A 282 15.08 -18.07 13.25
CA ASN A 282 14.19 -17.91 12.10
C ASN A 282 14.70 -18.65 10.85
N GLN A 283 13.78 -19.13 9.99
CA GLN A 283 14.12 -19.72 8.69
C GLN A 283 14.45 -18.62 7.66
N ASN A 284 15.70 -18.15 7.61
CA ASN A 284 16.16 -17.29 6.52
C ASN A 284 17.55 -17.67 6.00
N LYS A 285 17.59 -18.44 4.92
CA LYS A 285 18.85 -18.87 4.31
C LYS A 285 19.77 -17.69 3.93
N LYS A 286 19.22 -16.59 3.42
CA LYS A 286 20.01 -15.46 2.92
C LYS A 286 20.67 -14.71 4.07
N LEU A 287 19.89 -14.32 5.09
CA LEU A 287 20.38 -13.66 6.31
C LEU A 287 21.48 -14.49 6.99
N ILE A 288 21.25 -15.79 7.18
CA ILE A 288 22.20 -16.66 7.88
C ILE A 288 23.47 -16.89 7.04
N THR A 289 23.36 -16.90 5.70
CA THR A 289 24.52 -16.96 4.80
C THR A 289 25.36 -15.68 4.91
N GLU A 290 24.75 -14.50 4.97
CA GLU A 290 25.49 -13.25 5.17
C GLU A 290 26.16 -13.21 6.55
N ILE A 291 25.45 -13.59 7.62
CA ILE A 291 26.04 -13.72 8.97
C ILE A 291 27.29 -14.62 8.94
N SER A 292 27.23 -15.76 8.24
CA SER A 292 28.34 -16.72 8.16
C SER A 292 29.62 -16.18 7.48
N LYS A 293 29.52 -15.10 6.70
CA LYS A 293 30.67 -14.44 6.07
C LYS A 293 31.35 -13.46 7.01
N GLU A 294 30.61 -12.89 7.96
CA GLU A 294 31.09 -11.82 8.84
C GLU A 294 31.56 -12.34 10.20
N ILE A 295 31.03 -13.48 10.66
CA ILE A 295 31.39 -14.07 11.94
C ILE A 295 31.77 -15.54 11.85
N LYS A 296 32.64 -15.97 12.76
CA LYS A 296 32.89 -17.39 13.02
C LYS A 296 31.83 -17.90 14.00
N PHE A 297 31.05 -18.90 13.60
CA PHE A 297 30.08 -19.49 14.51
C PHE A 297 30.77 -20.26 15.65
N GLU A 298 30.05 -20.36 16.76
CA GLU A 298 30.51 -20.91 18.03
C GLU A 298 29.40 -21.76 18.64
N LYS A 299 29.73 -22.50 19.69
CA LYS A 299 28.84 -23.39 20.42
C LYS A 299 27.48 -22.75 20.77
N LYS A 300 27.49 -21.52 21.31
CA LYS A 300 26.26 -20.79 21.68
C LYS A 300 25.30 -20.60 20.49
N HIS A 301 25.85 -20.36 19.30
CA HIS A 301 25.08 -20.17 18.06
C HIS A 301 24.41 -21.48 17.62
N LEU A 302 25.16 -22.59 17.66
CA LEU A 302 24.60 -23.90 17.34
C LEU A 302 23.45 -24.26 18.28
N ARG A 303 23.64 -24.06 19.59
CA ARG A 303 22.60 -24.35 20.60
C ARG A 303 21.30 -23.61 20.35
N VAL A 304 21.34 -22.31 20.03
CA VAL A 304 20.12 -21.55 19.68
C VAL A 304 19.43 -22.09 18.43
N ALA A 305 20.19 -22.47 17.40
CA ALA A 305 19.62 -23.05 16.18
C ALA A 305 19.00 -24.43 16.44
N LEU A 306 19.59 -25.22 17.34
CA LEU A 306 19.10 -26.52 17.80
C LEU A 306 17.81 -26.39 18.62
N GLU A 307 17.74 -25.43 19.55
CA GLU A 307 16.54 -25.13 20.34
C GLU A 307 15.34 -24.84 19.43
N SER A 308 15.58 -24.11 18.34
CA SER A 308 14.55 -23.67 17.38
C SER A 308 14.30 -24.69 16.25
N LYS A 309 15.06 -25.80 16.20
CA LYS A 309 14.99 -26.86 15.16
C LYS A 309 15.09 -26.34 13.71
N ILE A 310 15.82 -25.24 13.50
CA ILE A 310 15.94 -24.59 12.18
C ILE A 310 17.07 -25.24 11.38
N LEU A 311 16.73 -26.25 10.57
CA LEU A 311 17.71 -27.01 9.77
C LEU A 311 18.59 -26.13 8.87
N THR A 312 18.05 -25.05 8.30
CA THR A 312 18.82 -24.12 7.47
C THR A 312 19.96 -23.48 8.26
N SER A 313 19.67 -22.98 9.47
CA SER A 313 20.66 -22.38 10.37
C SER A 313 21.69 -23.40 10.82
N ILE A 314 21.24 -24.57 11.26
CA ILE A 314 22.12 -25.68 11.67
C ILE A 314 23.09 -26.05 10.54
N ASN A 315 22.59 -26.27 9.32
CA ASN A 315 23.43 -26.66 8.18
C ASN A 315 24.48 -25.59 7.83
N ILE A 316 24.16 -24.31 7.98
CA ILE A 316 25.10 -23.23 7.69
C ILE A 316 26.16 -23.13 8.80
N ILE A 317 25.74 -23.21 10.07
CA ILE A 317 26.64 -23.19 11.22
C ILE A 317 27.68 -24.32 11.12
N LEU A 318 27.22 -25.55 10.85
CA LEU A 318 28.05 -26.75 10.77
C LEU A 318 29.09 -26.73 9.63
N LYS A 319 29.01 -25.79 8.68
CA LYS A 319 30.07 -25.59 7.68
C LYS A 319 31.35 -24.96 8.27
N THR A 320 31.21 -24.26 9.40
CA THR A 320 32.29 -23.45 9.99
C THR A 320 32.56 -23.79 11.46
N TYR A 321 31.60 -24.41 12.14
CA TYR A 321 31.72 -24.90 13.50
C TYR A 321 31.67 -26.43 13.51
N LYS A 322 32.67 -27.06 14.12
CA LYS A 322 32.71 -28.51 14.32
C LYS A 322 32.04 -28.84 15.66
N PRO A 323 30.93 -29.59 15.67
CA PRO A 323 30.26 -29.95 16.91
C PRO A 323 31.09 -30.95 17.72
N ASP A 324 30.92 -30.90 19.04
CA ASP A 324 31.53 -31.84 19.98
C ASP A 324 30.46 -32.65 20.73
N ILE A 325 30.88 -33.57 21.61
CA ILE A 325 29.97 -34.44 22.36
C ILE A 325 28.93 -33.66 23.18
N SER A 326 29.30 -32.50 23.71
CA SER A 326 28.43 -31.69 24.56
C SER A 326 27.35 -30.93 23.77
N ASP A 327 27.47 -30.85 22.44
CA ASP A 327 26.40 -30.38 21.56
C ASP A 327 25.35 -31.47 21.33
N PHE A 328 25.76 -32.75 21.30
CA PHE A 328 24.83 -33.88 21.27
C PHE A 328 24.09 -33.99 22.60
N GLU A 329 24.82 -34.00 23.73
CA GLU A 329 24.24 -34.04 25.07
C GLU A 329 23.20 -32.93 25.26
N PHE A 330 23.55 -31.69 24.88
CA PHE A 330 22.61 -30.58 24.91
C PHE A 330 21.33 -30.86 24.11
N TYR A 331 21.45 -31.39 22.89
CA TYR A 331 20.26 -31.69 22.07
C TYR A 331 19.42 -32.82 22.66
N PHE A 332 20.06 -33.86 23.20
CA PHE A 332 19.39 -34.97 23.88
C PHE A 332 18.64 -34.48 25.13
N ASP A 333 19.31 -33.75 26.00
CA ASP A 333 18.75 -33.25 27.26
C ASP A 333 17.64 -32.23 27.03
N TYR A 334 17.83 -31.30 26.09
CA TYR A 334 16.87 -30.23 25.85
C TYR A 334 15.62 -30.71 25.08
N GLN A 335 15.76 -31.62 24.12
CA GLN A 335 14.66 -31.97 23.19
C GLN A 335 14.13 -33.39 23.30
N LEU A 336 14.99 -34.36 23.63
CA LEU A 336 14.60 -35.77 23.59
C LEU A 336 14.11 -36.25 24.96
N ASN A 337 14.60 -35.65 26.05
CA ASN A 337 14.07 -35.89 27.39
C ASN A 337 12.78 -35.11 27.69
N SER A 338 12.45 -34.07 26.91
CA SER A 338 11.25 -33.24 27.08
C SER A 338 10.05 -33.67 26.20
N CYS A 339 10.26 -34.58 25.24
CA CYS A 339 9.22 -35.06 24.32
C CYS A 339 9.04 -36.58 24.44
N ASN A 340 7.81 -37.06 24.70
CA ASN A 340 7.51 -38.49 24.86
C ASN A 340 7.90 -39.37 23.64
N ARG A 341 8.10 -38.80 22.44
CA ARG A 341 8.65 -39.50 21.26
C ARG A 341 9.43 -38.54 20.32
N PRO A 342 10.63 -38.92 19.84
CA PRO A 342 11.38 -38.14 18.84
C PRO A 342 10.67 -38.09 17.49
N LYS A 343 10.69 -36.92 16.82
CA LYS A 343 10.14 -36.74 15.48
C LYS A 343 11.22 -36.99 14.40
N LYS A 344 10.78 -37.23 13.16
CA LYS A 344 11.68 -37.38 11.99
C LYS A 344 12.67 -36.21 11.81
N THR A 345 12.28 -35.00 12.20
CA THR A 345 13.14 -33.82 12.19
C THR A 345 14.30 -33.93 13.18
N ASP A 346 14.07 -34.54 14.34
CA ASP A 346 15.10 -34.70 15.37
C ASP A 346 16.21 -35.66 14.90
N PHE A 347 15.82 -36.78 14.28
CA PHE A 347 16.78 -37.71 13.65
C PHE A 347 17.57 -37.06 12.51
N LYS A 348 16.93 -36.17 11.73
CA LYS A 348 17.65 -35.41 10.69
C LYS A 348 18.68 -34.47 11.29
N ILE A 349 18.36 -33.80 12.40
CA ILE A 349 19.29 -32.90 13.10
C ILE A 349 20.47 -33.70 13.66
N LEU A 350 20.21 -34.80 14.37
CA LEU A 350 21.26 -35.68 14.91
C LEU A 350 22.19 -36.22 13.82
N ARG A 351 21.63 -36.65 12.69
CA ARG A 351 22.43 -37.08 11.54
C ARG A 351 23.33 -35.95 11.02
N LYS A 352 22.81 -34.72 10.93
CA LYS A 352 23.60 -33.56 10.50
C LYS A 352 24.73 -33.22 11.46
N LEU A 353 24.48 -33.27 12.77
CA LEU A 353 25.52 -33.10 13.78
C LEU A 353 26.60 -34.18 13.62
N TYR A 354 26.20 -35.44 13.51
CA TYR A 354 27.12 -36.56 13.35
C TYR A 354 27.95 -36.46 12.07
N ASP A 355 27.33 -36.19 10.93
CA ASP A 355 28.02 -36.05 9.65
C ASP A 355 29.05 -34.90 9.68
N ALA A 356 28.85 -33.86 10.49
CA ALA A 356 29.79 -32.75 10.66
C ALA A 356 30.95 -33.03 11.64
N THR A 357 30.89 -34.13 12.39
CA THR A 357 32.02 -34.56 13.26
C THR A 357 33.08 -35.36 12.51
N LYS A 358 32.68 -35.99 11.40
CA LYS A 358 33.54 -36.71 10.46
C LYS A 358 34.34 -35.73 9.63
#